data_AF-A0A2V3UEI8-F1
#
_entry.id   AF-A0A2V3UEI8-F1
#
_cell.length_a   1.000
_cell.length_b   1.000
_cell.length_c   1.000
_cell.angle_alpha   90.00
_cell.angle_beta   90.00
_cell.angle_gamma   90.00
#
_symmetry.space_group_name_H-M   'P 1'
#
loop_
_entity.id
_entity.type
_entity.pdbx_description
1 polymer ?
#
loop_
_entity_poly.entity_id
_entity_poly.type
_entity_poly.pdbx_seq_one_letter_code
_entity_poly.pdbx_strand_id
1 'polypeptide(L)'
;MKPLPALLLGLIFLAHPQALSAQSAEEEPPAATMEADEPRPGPPPPMPDLSEPNTRAGEALNEPGGSSGIPKALRGSGSRAGGPANDLNPGGQAEAPAPPRGDLGKVLAGRDLFHGNYCGKGQRGEGLPAIDALDAACMRHDACYESSGFNSCACDAALRREAAAVADSPKVSLEVRRRALSVVEATAAMECRAP
;
A
#
# COMPACT_ATOMS: atom_id res chain seq x y z
N MET A 1 50.25 27.02 2.27
CA MET A 1 51.06 27.65 1.20
C MET A 1 50.47 27.24 -0.15
N LYS A 2 50.65 28.06 -1.19
CA LYS A 2 49.97 28.07 -2.52
C LYS A 2 50.25 26.82 -3.41
N PRO A 3 49.56 26.61 -4.56
CA PRO A 3 48.13 26.87 -4.89
C PRO A 3 47.44 25.77 -5.78
N LEU A 4 46.17 26.00 -6.13
CA LEU A 4 45.35 25.30 -7.14
C LEU A 4 45.73 25.72 -8.60
N PRO A 5 45.27 25.00 -9.65
CA PRO A 5 44.03 25.41 -10.37
C PRO A 5 43.15 24.20 -10.80
N ALA A 6 41.81 24.22 -10.88
CA ALA A 6 40.85 25.18 -11.46
C ALA A 6 40.92 25.31 -13.00
N LEU A 7 40.09 24.53 -13.71
CA LEU A 7 39.76 24.77 -15.12
C LEU A 7 38.23 24.80 -15.29
N LEU A 8 37.69 25.93 -15.76
CA LEU A 8 36.29 26.12 -16.15
C LEU A 8 36.20 26.13 -17.68
N LEU A 9 35.27 25.36 -18.26
CA LEU A 9 34.61 25.56 -19.56
C LEU A 9 33.54 24.44 -19.68
N GLY A 10 32.29 24.63 -20.12
CA GLY A 10 31.62 25.83 -20.63
C GLY A 10 31.01 25.60 -22.02
N LEU A 11 29.90 24.85 -22.12
CA LEU A 11 29.05 24.71 -23.33
C LEU A 11 27.62 24.33 -22.86
N ILE A 12 26.66 25.27 -22.84
CA ILE A 12 25.74 25.69 -23.92
C ILE A 12 24.46 24.83 -24.01
N PHE A 13 23.33 25.47 -23.73
CA PHE A 13 21.96 24.96 -23.91
C PHE A 13 21.60 24.81 -25.40
N LEU A 14 20.91 23.73 -25.76
CA LEU A 14 20.07 23.67 -26.96
C LEU A 14 18.75 22.93 -26.66
N ALA A 15 17.78 23.64 -26.08
CA ALA A 15 16.40 23.18 -25.99
C ALA A 15 15.76 23.22 -27.39
N HIS A 16 15.24 22.08 -27.86
CA HIS A 16 14.50 21.97 -29.12
C HIS A 16 13.03 21.63 -28.85
N PRO A 17 12.10 22.59 -28.98
CA PRO A 17 10.68 22.30 -28.99
C PRO A 17 10.23 21.97 -30.42
N GLN A 18 9.98 20.69 -30.72
CA GLN A 18 9.26 20.30 -31.94
C GLN A 18 7.76 20.37 -31.67
N ALA A 19 7.14 21.49 -32.04
CA ALA A 19 5.69 21.62 -32.05
C ALA A 19 5.13 20.90 -33.29
N LEU A 20 4.44 19.79 -33.10
CA LEU A 20 3.76 19.08 -34.18
C LEU A 20 2.32 19.60 -34.29
N SER A 21 2.06 20.46 -35.27
CA SER A 21 0.72 20.97 -35.57
C SER A 21 -0.17 19.88 -36.18
N ALA A 22 -1.46 19.94 -35.86
CA ALA A 22 -2.50 19.06 -36.42
C ALA A 22 -2.68 19.27 -37.94
N GLN A 23 -3.12 18.22 -38.63
CA GLN A 23 -3.68 18.31 -39.98
C GLN A 23 -5.20 18.14 -39.95
N SER A 24 -5.87 18.95 -40.76
CA SER A 24 -7.33 19.07 -40.85
C SER A 24 -7.94 18.15 -41.91
N ALA A 25 -9.24 17.92 -41.77
CA ALA A 25 -10.15 17.10 -42.57
C ALA A 25 -10.10 17.18 -44.11
N GLU A 26 -10.58 16.10 -44.75
CA GLU A 26 -11.22 16.06 -46.08
C GLU A 26 -12.49 15.17 -46.06
N GLU A 27 -13.38 15.35 -47.04
CA GLU A 27 -14.84 15.04 -47.01
C GLU A 27 -15.35 14.56 -48.41
N GLU A 28 -16.49 13.86 -48.60
CA GLU A 28 -17.52 13.40 -47.66
C GLU A 28 -18.09 11.96 -47.96
N PRO A 29 -18.84 11.65 -49.05
CA PRO A 29 -20.04 10.80 -48.87
C PRO A 29 -20.21 9.60 -49.83
N PRO A 30 -21.35 8.87 -49.80
CA PRO A 30 -22.10 8.38 -48.63
C PRO A 30 -22.43 6.86 -48.72
N ALA A 31 -22.79 6.23 -47.60
CA ALA A 31 -23.50 4.94 -47.61
C ALA A 31 -24.52 4.81 -46.47
N ALA A 32 -25.81 4.87 -46.84
CA ALA A 32 -26.99 4.38 -46.12
C ALA A 32 -27.00 4.48 -44.58
N THR A 33 -27.65 5.54 -44.06
CA THR A 33 -28.09 5.61 -42.66
C THR A 33 -29.19 4.57 -42.37
N MET A 34 -28.88 3.57 -41.55
CA MET A 34 -29.89 2.94 -40.70
C MET A 34 -29.99 3.77 -39.42
N GLU A 35 -31.16 4.32 -39.12
CA GLU A 35 -31.39 4.98 -37.82
C GLU A 35 -31.35 3.92 -36.71
N ALA A 36 -30.31 4.00 -35.86
CA ALA A 36 -30.30 3.36 -34.56
C ALA A 36 -30.87 4.36 -33.56
N ASP A 37 -32.00 4.00 -32.91
CA ASP A 37 -32.55 4.77 -31.79
C ASP A 37 -31.51 4.81 -30.66
N GLU A 38 -30.99 6.01 -30.38
CA GLU A 38 -29.90 6.19 -29.43
C GLU A 38 -30.44 5.97 -28.00
N PRO A 39 -29.87 5.05 -27.20
CA PRO A 39 -30.42 4.74 -25.88
C PRO A 39 -30.40 5.96 -24.97
N ARG A 40 -31.57 6.59 -24.77
CA ARG A 40 -31.71 7.75 -23.89
C ARG A 40 -31.10 7.45 -22.51
N PRO A 41 -30.15 8.27 -22.03
CA PRO A 41 -29.59 8.09 -20.70
C PRO A 41 -30.70 8.08 -19.64
N GLY A 42 -30.68 7.05 -18.79
CA GLY A 42 -31.54 7.02 -17.61
C GLY A 42 -31.21 8.17 -16.66
N PRO A 43 -32.14 8.56 -15.77
CA PRO A 43 -31.87 9.60 -14.78
C PRO A 43 -30.63 9.23 -13.95
N PRO A 44 -29.78 10.22 -13.57
CA PRO A 44 -28.61 9.94 -12.75
C PRO A 44 -29.03 9.32 -11.42
N PRO A 45 -28.22 8.39 -10.86
CA PRO A 45 -28.52 7.80 -9.57
C PRO A 45 -28.58 8.90 -8.49
N PRO A 46 -29.45 8.76 -7.47
CA PRO A 46 -29.50 9.73 -6.37
C PRO A 46 -28.14 9.80 -5.70
N MET A 47 -27.68 11.03 -5.44
CA MET A 47 -26.44 11.26 -4.70
C MET A 47 -26.57 10.67 -3.28
N PRO A 48 -25.53 10.01 -2.74
CA PRO A 48 -25.55 9.51 -1.39
C PRO A 48 -25.68 10.66 -0.39
N ASP A 49 -26.48 10.47 0.66
CA ASP A 49 -26.57 11.44 1.74
C ASP A 49 -25.25 11.43 2.54
N LEU A 50 -24.57 12.58 2.56
CA LEU A 50 -23.29 12.77 3.24
C LEU A 50 -23.46 13.27 4.68
N SER A 51 -24.70 13.44 5.15
CA SER A 51 -25.02 14.00 6.46
C SER A 51 -24.74 13.04 7.63
N GLU A 52 -24.65 11.74 7.35
CA GLU A 52 -24.43 10.70 8.35
C GLU A 52 -23.15 9.90 8.05
N PRO A 53 -21.99 10.27 8.61
CA PRO A 53 -20.70 9.69 8.24
C PRO A 53 -20.50 8.21 8.64
N ASN A 54 -21.48 7.58 9.28
CA ASN A 54 -21.38 6.21 9.83
C ASN A 54 -22.59 5.30 9.54
N THR A 55 -23.61 5.69 8.77
CA THR A 55 -24.74 4.79 8.42
C THR A 55 -24.45 3.84 7.25
N ARG A 56 -23.20 3.35 7.18
CA ARG A 56 -22.93 2.07 6.52
C ARG A 56 -23.54 0.97 7.38
N ALA A 57 -24.79 0.59 7.06
CA ALA A 57 -25.45 -0.57 7.63
C ALA A 57 -24.51 -1.78 7.63
N GLY A 58 -24.60 -2.60 8.68
CA GLY A 58 -23.67 -3.70 8.98
C GLY A 58 -23.75 -4.92 8.05
N GLU A 59 -24.02 -4.71 6.76
CA GLU A 59 -23.89 -5.75 5.75
C GLU A 59 -22.42 -6.20 5.64
N ALA A 60 -22.22 -7.51 5.73
CA ALA A 60 -20.91 -8.11 5.64
C ALA A 60 -20.26 -7.84 4.28
N LEU A 61 -18.97 -7.48 4.26
CA LEU A 61 -18.26 -6.99 3.07
C LEU A 61 -18.19 -7.99 1.90
N ASN A 62 -18.56 -9.25 2.14
CA ASN A 62 -18.70 -10.32 1.16
C ASN A 62 -20.02 -10.31 0.36
N GLU A 63 -21.02 -9.49 0.73
CA GLU A 63 -22.31 -9.39 0.05
C GLU A 63 -22.65 -7.92 -0.28
N PRO A 64 -22.92 -7.54 -1.55
CA PRO A 64 -23.43 -6.21 -1.87
C PRO A 64 -24.83 -6.01 -1.29
N GLY A 65 -25.05 -4.89 -0.58
CA GLY A 65 -26.34 -4.55 0.01
C GLY A 65 -27.50 -4.49 -1.00
N GLY A 66 -28.73 -4.49 -0.50
CA GLY A 66 -29.96 -4.56 -1.33
C GLY A 66 -30.12 -3.44 -2.35
N SER A 67 -29.44 -2.30 -2.16
CA SER A 67 -29.40 -1.13 -3.06
C SER A 67 -28.37 -1.25 -4.20
N SER A 68 -27.60 -2.33 -4.27
CA SER A 68 -26.61 -2.51 -5.33
C SER A 68 -27.29 -2.71 -6.70
N GLY A 69 -27.12 -1.75 -7.60
CA GLY A 69 -27.55 -1.84 -9.01
C GLY A 69 -26.81 -2.89 -9.84
N ILE A 70 -25.92 -3.69 -9.24
CA ILE A 70 -25.23 -4.80 -9.90
C ILE A 70 -26.21 -5.99 -9.99
N PRO A 71 -26.55 -6.49 -11.20
CA PRO A 71 -27.41 -7.65 -11.37
C PRO A 71 -26.90 -8.86 -10.57
N LYS A 72 -27.81 -9.61 -9.93
CA LYS A 72 -27.43 -10.79 -9.11
C LYS A 72 -26.58 -11.81 -9.88
N ALA A 73 -26.75 -11.94 -11.19
CA ALA A 73 -25.92 -12.80 -12.04
C ALA A 73 -24.45 -12.34 -12.15
N LEU A 74 -24.19 -11.03 -11.99
CA LEU A 74 -22.84 -10.42 -12.01
C LEU A 74 -22.26 -10.23 -10.60
N ARG A 75 -23.03 -10.54 -9.54
CA ARG A 75 -22.57 -10.55 -8.14
C ARG A 75 -21.50 -11.63 -7.98
N GLY A 76 -20.31 -11.24 -7.52
CA GLY A 76 -19.14 -12.12 -7.49
C GLY A 76 -18.61 -12.51 -8.88
N SER A 77 -18.86 -11.69 -9.92
CA SER A 77 -18.17 -11.83 -11.21
C SER A 77 -16.72 -11.33 -11.14
N GLY A 78 -16.44 -10.30 -10.32
CA GLY A 78 -15.07 -9.82 -10.09
C GLY A 78 -14.13 -10.85 -9.44
N SER A 79 -14.68 -11.79 -8.65
CA SER A 79 -13.95 -12.95 -8.10
C SER A 79 -14.00 -14.19 -9.02
N ARG A 80 -14.60 -14.07 -10.22
CA ARG A 80 -14.74 -15.12 -11.24
C ARG A 80 -14.33 -14.64 -12.64
N ALA A 81 -13.62 -13.51 -12.73
CA ALA A 81 -13.12 -12.95 -13.98
C ALA A 81 -11.90 -13.79 -14.45
N GLY A 82 -12.19 -14.94 -15.04
CA GLY A 82 -11.19 -15.85 -15.59
C GLY A 82 -10.41 -15.18 -16.73
N GLY A 83 -9.13 -14.95 -16.48
CA GLY A 83 -8.18 -14.36 -17.42
C GLY A 83 -6.79 -14.32 -16.77
N PRO A 84 -5.72 -14.02 -17.52
CA PRO A 84 -4.34 -14.11 -17.02
C PRO A 84 -4.03 -13.17 -15.83
N ALA A 85 -4.85 -12.15 -15.60
CA ALA A 85 -4.76 -11.32 -14.39
C ALA A 85 -5.16 -12.06 -13.10
N ASN A 86 -6.00 -13.10 -13.20
CA ASN A 86 -6.37 -13.93 -12.04
C ASN A 86 -5.23 -14.89 -11.66
N ASP A 87 -4.42 -15.33 -12.63
CA ASP A 87 -3.22 -16.14 -12.36
C ASP A 87 -2.13 -15.33 -11.61
N LEU A 88 -2.21 -14.00 -11.68
CA LEU A 88 -1.39 -13.06 -10.90
C LEU A 88 -2.01 -12.71 -9.53
N ASN A 89 -3.22 -13.20 -9.23
CA ASN A 89 -3.90 -12.98 -7.96
C ASN A 89 -3.95 -14.27 -7.12
N PRO A 90 -3.01 -14.48 -6.18
CA PRO A 90 -2.95 -15.70 -5.37
C PRO A 90 -4.10 -15.86 -4.37
N GLY A 91 -5.08 -14.95 -4.34
CA GLY A 91 -6.22 -14.93 -3.41
C GLY A 91 -7.19 -16.12 -3.46
N GLY A 92 -6.92 -17.14 -4.30
CA GLY A 92 -7.59 -18.44 -4.25
C GLY A 92 -6.95 -19.46 -3.29
N GLN A 93 -5.71 -19.23 -2.83
CA GLN A 93 -5.09 -20.01 -1.76
C GLN A 93 -5.76 -19.62 -0.44
N ALA A 94 -6.31 -20.59 0.30
CA ALA A 94 -6.82 -20.34 1.65
C ALA A 94 -5.66 -19.86 2.53
N GLU A 95 -5.65 -18.58 2.89
CA GLU A 95 -4.59 -18.00 3.73
C GLU A 95 -4.57 -18.77 5.05
N ALA A 96 -3.38 -19.25 5.45
CA ALA A 96 -3.23 -20.05 6.66
C ALA A 96 -3.81 -19.29 7.87
N PRO A 97 -4.42 -19.98 8.86
CA PRO A 97 -5.04 -19.32 10.00
C PRO A 97 -4.08 -18.31 10.62
N ALA A 98 -4.52 -17.05 10.68
CA ALA A 98 -3.72 -15.95 11.20
C ALA A 98 -3.18 -16.30 12.60
N PRO A 99 -1.86 -16.19 12.85
CA PRO A 99 -1.35 -16.33 14.20
C PRO A 99 -2.03 -15.30 15.13
N PRO A 100 -2.17 -15.62 16.43
CA PRO A 100 -2.90 -14.76 17.36
C PRO A 100 -2.31 -13.35 17.37
N ARG A 101 -3.12 -12.39 16.92
CA ARG A 101 -2.76 -10.97 16.89
C ARG A 101 -2.86 -10.41 18.31
N GLY A 102 -1.98 -9.48 18.68
CA GLY A 102 -2.20 -8.66 19.87
C GLY A 102 -3.53 -7.91 19.77
N ASP A 103 -4.19 -7.68 20.90
CA ASP A 103 -5.39 -6.84 20.93
C ASP A 103 -5.00 -5.42 20.55
N LEU A 104 -5.62 -4.85 19.51
CA LEU A 104 -5.19 -3.55 18.96
C LEU A 104 -5.25 -2.43 20.02
N GLY A 105 -6.23 -2.45 20.93
CA GLY A 105 -6.35 -1.49 22.03
C GLY A 105 -5.29 -1.69 23.13
N LYS A 106 -4.76 -2.90 23.29
CA LYS A 106 -3.59 -3.17 24.14
C LYS A 106 -2.27 -2.80 23.44
N VAL A 107 -2.13 -3.09 22.15
CA VAL A 107 -0.94 -2.73 21.35
C VAL A 107 -0.76 -1.21 21.32
N LEU A 108 -1.82 -0.45 20.99
CA LEU A 108 -1.77 1.02 20.99
C LEU A 108 -1.52 1.61 22.38
N ALA A 109 -1.98 0.92 23.44
CA ALA A 109 -1.69 1.29 24.82
C ALA A 109 -0.30 0.81 25.31
N GLY A 110 0.50 0.15 24.47
CA GLY A 110 1.81 -0.40 24.83
C GLY A 110 1.77 -1.50 25.89
N ARG A 111 0.68 -2.29 25.93
CA ARG A 111 0.44 -3.40 26.86
C ARG A 111 0.54 -4.79 26.22
N ASP A 112 0.50 -4.86 24.89
CA ASP A 112 0.72 -6.07 24.08
C ASP A 112 1.70 -5.74 22.94
N LEU A 113 2.34 -6.76 22.38
CA LEU A 113 3.13 -6.63 21.15
C LEU A 113 2.25 -6.70 19.90
N PHE A 114 2.63 -5.94 18.88
CA PHE A 114 1.99 -5.98 17.56
C PHE A 114 2.24 -7.32 16.86
N HIS A 115 3.48 -7.81 16.93
CA HIS A 115 3.93 -9.06 16.28
C HIS A 115 5.08 -9.71 17.06
N GLY A 116 5.16 -11.04 17.02
CA GLY A 116 6.29 -11.82 17.55
C GLY A 116 6.63 -11.56 19.02
N ASN A 117 7.94 -11.48 19.29
CA ASN A 117 8.53 -11.27 20.61
C ASN A 117 9.14 -9.87 20.79
N TYR A 118 9.33 -9.11 19.70
CA TYR A 118 10.04 -7.84 19.68
C TYR A 118 9.28 -6.68 19.00
N CYS A 119 8.33 -6.95 18.10
CA CYS A 119 7.61 -5.85 17.44
C CYS A 119 6.52 -5.25 18.36
N GLY A 120 6.87 -4.23 19.13
CA GLY A 120 5.92 -3.46 19.94
C GLY A 120 6.61 -2.44 20.86
N LYS A 121 5.89 -1.97 21.88
CA LYS A 121 6.51 -1.18 22.95
C LYS A 121 7.12 -2.14 23.98
N GLY A 122 8.45 -2.24 23.99
CA GLY A 122 9.15 -3.27 24.77
C GLY A 122 9.05 -4.65 24.12
N GLN A 123 9.54 -5.67 24.82
CA GLN A 123 9.74 -7.01 24.26
C GLN A 123 9.43 -8.12 25.28
N ARG A 124 9.18 -9.35 24.82
CA ARG A 124 8.65 -10.45 25.64
C ARG A 124 9.68 -11.15 26.54
N GLY A 125 10.97 -11.00 26.29
CA GLY A 125 12.03 -11.56 27.14
C GLY A 125 13.37 -11.65 26.43
N GLU A 126 14.43 -11.27 27.14
CA GLU A 126 15.81 -11.52 26.70
C GLU A 126 16.04 -13.03 26.46
N GLY A 127 16.76 -13.37 25.39
CA GLY A 127 17.10 -14.76 25.06
C GLY A 127 16.00 -15.57 24.37
N LEU A 128 14.82 -15.00 24.11
CA LEU A 128 13.88 -15.61 23.16
C LEU A 128 14.41 -15.44 21.72
N PRO A 129 14.25 -16.43 20.83
CA PRO A 129 14.50 -16.20 19.41
C PRO A 129 13.38 -15.34 18.81
N ALA A 130 13.74 -14.51 17.84
CA ALA A 130 12.77 -13.91 16.94
C ALA A 130 12.02 -15.00 16.14
N ILE A 131 10.70 -14.88 16.00
CA ILE A 131 9.87 -15.94 15.40
C ILE A 131 9.89 -15.95 13.86
N ASP A 132 10.22 -14.81 13.24
CA ASP A 132 10.37 -14.66 11.79
C ASP A 132 11.28 -13.46 11.43
N ALA A 133 11.39 -13.17 10.13
CA ALA A 133 12.26 -12.11 9.63
C ALA A 133 11.82 -10.69 10.03
N LEU A 134 10.52 -10.46 10.26
CA LEU A 134 10.02 -9.16 10.74
C LEU A 134 10.34 -8.99 12.23
N ASP A 135 10.06 -10.01 13.02
CA ASP A 135 10.39 -10.04 14.45
C ASP A 135 11.90 -9.87 14.68
N ALA A 136 12.72 -10.45 13.80
CA ALA A 136 14.18 -10.29 13.86
C ALA A 136 14.66 -8.88 13.50
N ALA A 137 13.89 -8.11 12.71
CA ALA A 137 14.18 -6.71 12.44
C ALA A 137 13.82 -5.83 13.65
N CYS A 138 12.67 -6.07 14.28
CA CYS A 138 12.27 -5.43 15.53
C CYS A 138 13.30 -5.71 16.65
N MET A 139 13.76 -6.95 16.80
CA MET A 139 14.81 -7.33 17.77
C MET A 139 16.13 -6.55 17.57
N ARG A 140 16.52 -6.25 16.32
CA ARG A 140 17.69 -5.41 16.01
C ARG A 140 17.44 -3.93 16.29
N HIS A 141 16.20 -3.46 16.12
CA HIS A 141 15.80 -2.09 16.43
C HIS A 141 15.83 -1.81 17.93
N ASP A 142 15.28 -2.71 18.75
CA ASP A 142 15.37 -2.64 20.22
C ASP A 142 16.83 -2.55 20.68
N ALA A 143 17.70 -3.46 20.20
CA ALA A 143 19.12 -3.44 20.51
C ALA A 143 19.85 -2.17 20.01
N CYS A 144 19.37 -1.55 18.94
CA CYS A 144 19.87 -0.27 18.44
C CYS A 144 19.49 0.90 19.37
N TYR A 145 18.27 0.91 19.90
CA TYR A 145 17.84 1.88 20.91
C TYR A 145 18.58 1.73 22.24
N GLU A 146 18.80 0.50 22.73
CA GLU A 146 19.57 0.27 23.96
C GLU A 146 21.04 0.76 23.85
N SER A 147 21.61 0.72 22.64
CA SER A 147 23.00 1.16 22.40
C SER A 147 23.15 2.62 21.97
N SER A 148 22.13 3.21 21.33
CA SER A 148 22.18 4.56 20.74
C SER A 148 21.31 5.58 21.47
N GLY A 149 20.46 5.15 22.40
CA GLY A 149 19.38 5.92 22.99
C GLY A 149 18.07 5.85 22.19
N PHE A 150 16.95 5.98 22.91
CA PHE A 150 15.61 6.00 22.32
C PHE A 150 15.40 7.14 21.32
N ASN A 151 14.52 6.90 20.35
CA ASN A 151 14.15 7.84 19.27
C ASN A 151 15.33 8.17 18.31
N SER A 152 16.29 7.27 18.12
CA SER A 152 17.37 7.46 17.15
C SER A 152 16.88 7.31 15.70
N CYS A 153 16.94 8.40 14.91
CA CYS A 153 16.55 8.37 13.49
C CYS A 153 17.33 7.33 12.67
N ALA A 154 18.56 7.01 13.09
CA ALA A 154 19.38 6.00 12.42
C ALA A 154 18.83 4.58 12.65
N CYS A 155 18.37 4.28 13.87
CA CYS A 155 17.71 3.03 14.21
C CYS A 155 16.38 2.89 13.47
N ASP A 156 15.55 3.93 13.47
CA ASP A 156 14.23 3.92 12.80
C ASP A 156 14.37 3.76 11.28
N ALA A 157 15.36 4.43 10.69
CA ALA A 157 15.69 4.24 9.28
C ALA A 157 16.24 2.85 8.96
N ALA A 158 16.93 2.18 9.90
CA ALA A 158 17.35 0.80 9.74
C ALA A 158 16.16 -0.16 9.78
N LEU A 159 15.30 -0.06 10.79
CA LEU A 159 14.08 -0.86 10.91
C LEU A 159 13.20 -0.70 9.66
N ARG A 160 13.01 0.53 9.17
CA ARG A 160 12.22 0.80 7.96
C ARG A 160 12.75 0.05 6.73
N ARG A 161 14.08 0.03 6.51
CA ARG A 161 14.69 -0.69 5.38
C ARG A 161 14.52 -2.21 5.50
N GLU A 162 14.71 -2.73 6.70
CA GLU A 162 14.59 -4.17 6.96
C GLU A 162 13.12 -4.64 6.84
N ALA A 163 12.17 -3.89 7.40
CA ALA A 163 10.75 -4.17 7.26
C ALA A 163 10.29 -4.07 5.79
N ALA A 164 10.77 -3.09 5.01
CA ALA A 164 10.49 -3.02 3.58
C ALA A 164 10.99 -4.27 2.83
N ALA A 165 12.22 -4.73 3.10
CA ALA A 165 12.75 -5.96 2.50
C ALA A 165 11.94 -7.22 2.88
N VAL A 166 11.33 -7.27 4.07
CA VAL A 166 10.38 -8.34 4.45
C VAL A 166 9.05 -8.20 3.69
N ALA A 167 8.53 -6.98 3.55
CA ALA A 167 7.29 -6.70 2.81
C ALA A 167 7.39 -7.03 1.31
N ASP A 168 8.55 -6.84 0.69
CA ASP A 168 8.79 -7.11 -0.72
C ASP A 168 9.08 -8.60 -1.01
N SER A 169 9.45 -9.38 0.00
CA SER A 169 9.88 -10.77 -0.19
C SER A 169 8.69 -11.71 -0.49
N PRO A 170 8.63 -12.35 -1.69
CA PRO A 170 7.57 -13.28 -2.04
C PRO A 170 7.65 -14.62 -1.28
N LYS A 171 8.75 -14.84 -0.53
CA LYS A 171 8.94 -16.04 0.32
C LYS A 171 8.32 -15.89 1.71
N VAL A 172 7.90 -14.68 2.07
CA VAL A 172 7.28 -14.36 3.36
C VAL A 172 5.76 -14.45 3.23
N SER A 173 5.08 -14.94 4.27
CA SER A 173 3.62 -15.05 4.28
C SER A 173 2.94 -13.68 4.12
N LEU A 174 1.78 -13.66 3.45
CA LEU A 174 1.09 -12.41 3.13
C LEU A 174 0.71 -11.61 4.39
N GLU A 175 0.34 -12.26 5.50
CA GLU A 175 0.16 -11.58 6.79
C GLU A 175 1.45 -10.91 7.29
N VAL A 176 2.59 -11.59 7.31
CA VAL A 176 3.86 -11.00 7.79
C VAL A 176 4.31 -9.86 6.87
N ARG A 177 4.11 -9.97 5.56
CA ARG A 177 4.35 -8.87 4.60
C ARG A 177 3.46 -7.65 4.89
N ARG A 178 2.16 -7.85 5.12
CA ARG A 178 1.20 -6.79 5.50
C ARG A 178 1.60 -6.11 6.82
N ARG A 179 2.04 -6.89 7.82
CA ARG A 179 2.55 -6.38 9.10
C ARG A 179 3.85 -5.59 8.93
N ALA A 180 4.73 -6.04 8.06
CA ALA A 180 5.98 -5.35 7.76
C ALA A 180 5.72 -3.99 7.12
N LEU A 181 4.73 -3.86 6.22
CA LEU A 181 4.26 -2.56 5.72
C LEU A 181 3.75 -1.67 6.86
N SER A 182 2.98 -2.19 7.82
CA SER A 182 2.55 -1.38 8.99
C SER A 182 3.74 -0.87 9.82
N VAL A 183 4.83 -1.63 9.92
CA VAL A 183 6.07 -1.20 10.59
C VAL A 183 6.82 -0.14 9.76
N VAL A 184 6.83 -0.25 8.42
CA VAL A 184 7.37 0.78 7.53
C VAL A 184 6.66 2.13 7.73
N GLU A 185 5.32 2.13 7.76
CA GLU A 185 4.54 3.35 8.00
C GLU A 185 4.76 3.90 9.43
N ALA A 186 4.77 3.03 10.45
CA ALA A 186 5.01 3.44 11.83
C ALA A 186 6.38 4.13 12.00
N THR A 187 7.45 3.55 11.44
CA THR A 187 8.81 4.13 11.46
C THR A 187 8.98 5.38 10.60
N ALA A 188 8.00 5.73 9.75
CA ALA A 188 7.95 7.00 9.04
C ALA A 188 7.16 8.08 9.81
N ALA A 189 6.23 7.68 10.68
CA ALA A 189 5.41 8.57 11.50
C ALA A 189 6.00 8.87 12.90
N MET A 190 6.95 8.07 13.38
CA MET A 190 7.62 8.28 14.67
C MET A 190 8.51 9.53 14.67
N GLU A 191 8.40 10.34 15.73
CA GLU A 191 9.35 11.42 15.99
C GLU A 191 10.72 10.85 16.37
N CYS A 192 11.77 11.30 15.69
CA CYS A 192 13.14 10.84 15.92
C CYS A 192 14.12 12.02 16.02
N ARG A 193 15.30 11.77 16.59
CA ARG A 193 16.41 12.71 16.71
C ARG A 193 17.59 12.23 15.86
N ALA A 194 18.16 13.15 15.08
CA ALA A 194 19.44 12.95 14.41
C ALA A 194 20.60 13.10 15.42
N PRO A 195 21.73 12.39 15.23
CA PRO A 195 22.90 12.51 16.09
C PRO A 195 23.53 13.91 16.07
#